data_AF-W1YF89-F1
#
_entry.id   AF-W1YF89-F1
#
_cell.length_a   1.000
_cell.length_b   1.000
_cell.length_c   1.000
_cell.angle_alpha   90.00
_cell.angle_beta   90.00
_cell.angle_gamma   90.00
#
_symmetry.space_group_name_H-M   'P 1'
#
loop_
_entity.id
_entity.type
_entity.pdbx_description
1 polymer ?
#
loop_
_entity_poly.entity_id
_entity_poly.type
_entity_poly.pdbx_seq_one_letter_code
_entity_poly.pdbx_strand_id
1 'polypeptide(L)'
;RMKQALYVDSISSVTGSFIGTSSVTAYIESSSGVLVGGRTGLTAVVVGLLFLLVIFLSPLAGMVPGYAAAGALIYVGVLMTSSLARVNWQDLTESVPAFITAVMMPFSFSI
;
A
#
# COMPACT_ATOMS: atom_id res chain seq x y z
N ARG A 1 13.35 -15.96 7.04
CA ARG A 1 13.19 -14.50 6.80
C ARG A 1 11.73 -14.09 6.61
N MET A 2 10.90 -14.82 5.84
CA MET A 2 9.43 -14.56 5.76
C MET A 2 8.73 -14.49 7.13
N LYS A 3 9.01 -15.43 8.06
CA LYS A 3 8.47 -15.36 9.43
C LYS A 3 8.80 -14.03 10.12
N GLN A 4 10.05 -13.58 10.07
CA GLN A 4 10.48 -12.32 10.67
C GLN A 4 9.81 -11.12 10.01
N ALA A 5 9.63 -11.14 8.69
CA ALA A 5 8.91 -10.08 7.97
C ALA A 5 7.43 -10.00 8.37
N LEU A 6 6.75 -11.14 8.47
CA LEU A 6 5.36 -11.21 8.94
C LEU A 6 5.22 -10.77 10.40
N TYR A 7 6.16 -11.15 11.27
CA TYR A 7 6.17 -10.67 12.66
C TYR A 7 6.31 -9.14 12.73
N VAL A 8 7.19 -8.56 11.92
CA VAL A 8 7.37 -7.09 11.87
C VAL A 8 6.13 -6.39 11.33
N ASP A 9 5.50 -6.93 10.27
CA ASP A 9 4.27 -6.38 9.69
C ASP A 9 3.11 -6.37 10.69
N SER A 10 2.91 -7.48 11.40
CA SER A 10 1.89 -7.58 12.45
C SER A 10 2.17 -6.64 13.63
N ILE A 11 3.41 -6.59 14.13
CA ILE A 11 3.78 -5.68 15.24
C ILE A 11 3.59 -4.21 14.81
N SER A 12 3.99 -3.87 13.59
CA SER A 12 3.83 -2.52 13.02
C SER A 12 2.35 -2.14 12.90
N SER A 13 1.51 -3.05 12.40
CA SER A 13 0.07 -2.83 12.27
C SER A 13 -0.63 -2.68 13.61
N VAL A 14 -0.29 -3.51 14.61
CA VAL A 14 -0.85 -3.41 15.97
C VAL A 14 -0.44 -2.09 16.63
N THR A 15 0.84 -1.73 16.53
CA THR A 15 1.37 -0.50 17.13
C THR A 15 0.78 0.74 16.46
N GLY A 16 0.65 0.73 15.12
CA GLY A 16 0.02 1.82 14.36
C GLY A 16 -1.46 1.97 14.70
N SER A 17 -2.20 0.86 14.76
CA SER A 17 -3.62 0.87 15.14
C SER A 17 -3.83 1.39 16.55
N PHE A 18 -2.94 1.08 17.49
CA PHE A 18 -2.99 1.58 18.86
C PHE A 18 -2.77 3.10 18.94
N ILE A 19 -1.96 3.65 18.05
CA ILE A 19 -1.70 5.10 17.92
C ILE A 19 -2.82 5.80 17.11
N GLY A 20 -3.80 5.05 16.61
CA GLY A 20 -4.96 5.58 15.89
C GLY A 20 -4.78 5.69 14.37
N THR A 21 -3.76 5.05 13.80
CA THR A 21 -3.54 4.97 12.34
C THR A 21 -4.06 3.64 11.78
N SER A 22 -4.40 3.58 10.49
CA SER A 22 -4.77 2.31 9.83
C SER A 22 -3.61 1.30 9.81
N SER A 23 -3.89 0.06 9.40
CA SER A 23 -2.90 -1.01 9.29
C SER A 23 -1.71 -0.59 8.42
N VAL A 24 -0.50 -0.80 8.94
CA VAL A 24 0.74 -0.47 8.26
C VAL A 24 1.18 -1.70 7.49
N THR A 25 1.11 -1.64 6.16
CA THR A 25 1.47 -2.75 5.27
C THR A 25 2.60 -2.33 4.34
N ALA A 26 3.45 -3.29 3.98
CA ALA A 26 4.49 -3.08 2.97
C ALA A 26 3.88 -2.74 1.60
N TYR A 27 4.06 -1.51 1.14
CA TYR A 27 3.56 -1.05 -0.15
C TYR A 27 4.42 -1.56 -1.32
N ILE A 28 3.75 -1.92 -2.42
CA ILE A 28 4.42 -2.32 -3.66
C ILE A 28 5.25 -1.17 -4.23
N GLU A 29 4.85 0.10 -4.04
CA GLU A 29 5.66 1.23 -4.49
C GLU A 29 7.02 1.29 -3.80
N SER A 30 7.17 0.79 -2.56
CA SER A 30 8.48 0.70 -1.89
C SER A 30 9.46 -0.21 -2.63
N SER A 31 8.96 -1.16 -3.44
CA SER A 31 9.83 -2.00 -4.29
C SER A 31 10.58 -1.19 -5.35
N SER A 32 9.98 -0.09 -5.85
CA SER A 32 10.65 0.81 -6.79
C SER A 32 11.85 1.53 -6.16
N GLY A 33 11.76 1.88 -4.87
CA GLY A 33 12.88 2.43 -4.10
C GLY A 33 14.04 1.44 -3.95
N VAL A 34 13.74 0.15 -3.81
CA VAL A 34 14.75 -0.92 -3.76
C VAL A 34 15.46 -1.08 -5.12
N LEU A 35 14.72 -0.93 -6.22
CA LEU A 35 15.26 -1.02 -7.59
C LEU A 35 16.27 0.11 -7.88
N VAL A 36 16.04 1.31 -7.36
CA VAL A 36 16.93 2.49 -7.55
C VAL A 36 18.12 2.48 -6.57
N GLY A 37 18.22 1.49 -5.67
CA GLY A 37 19.38 1.31 -4.78
C GLY A 37 19.09 1.40 -3.29
N GLY A 38 17.83 1.62 -2.90
CA GLY A 38 17.37 1.62 -1.51
C GLY A 38 17.28 0.23 -0.88
N ARG A 39 18.38 -0.52 -0.90
CA ARG A 39 18.45 -1.92 -0.47
C ARG A 39 18.73 -2.09 1.03
N THR A 40 18.93 -0.99 1.76
CA THR A 40 19.27 -1.00 3.19
C THR A 40 18.09 -0.55 4.06
N GLY A 41 17.98 -1.11 5.27
CA GLY A 41 16.98 -0.67 6.26
C GLY A 41 17.14 0.79 6.69
N LEU A 42 18.31 1.39 6.47
CA LEU A 42 18.55 2.81 6.72
C LEU A 42 17.66 3.70 5.85
N THR A 43 17.33 3.28 4.62
CA THR A 43 16.42 4.05 3.76
C THR A 43 15.01 4.14 4.35
N ALA A 44 14.48 3.05 4.91
CA ALA A 44 13.20 3.04 5.58
C ALA A 44 13.20 3.95 6.82
N VAL A 45 14.29 3.96 7.60
CA VAL A 45 14.43 4.84 8.78
C VAL A 45 14.49 6.32 8.37
N VAL A 46 15.29 6.66 7.35
CA VAL A 46 15.40 8.04 6.86
C VAL A 46 14.06 8.53 6.31
N VAL A 47 13.37 7.71 5.51
CA VAL A 47 12.03 8.04 5.00
C VAL A 47 11.05 8.27 6.15
N GLY A 48 11.02 7.39 7.16
CA GLY A 48 10.16 7.55 8.33
C GLY A 48 10.44 8.85 9.11
N LEU A 49 11.71 9.20 9.29
CA LEU A 49 12.11 10.45 9.96
C LEU A 49 11.73 11.68 9.15
N LEU A 50 11.89 11.65 7.82
CA LEU A 50 11.43 12.72 6.94
C LEU A 50 9.91 12.88 6.99
N PHE A 51 9.15 11.79 7.03
CA PHE A 51 7.69 11.85 7.19
C PHE A 51 7.27 12.44 8.53
N LEU A 52 8.00 12.16 9.61
CA LEU A 52 7.77 12.78 10.92
C LEU A 52 8.01 14.29 10.87
N LEU A 53 9.06 14.74 10.18
CA LEU A 53 9.30 16.17 9.94
C LEU A 53 8.22 16.83 9.07
N VAL A 54 7.68 16.11 8.08
CA VAL A 54 6.59 16.58 7.22
C VAL A 54 5.30 16.85 8.00
N ILE A 55 5.07 16.26 9.18
CA ILE A 55 3.90 16.57 10.01
C ILE A 55 3.82 18.08 10.31
N PHE A 56 4.95 18.75 10.51
CA PHE A 56 4.98 20.21 10.72
C PHE A 56 4.68 21.00 9.44
N LEU A 57 4.96 20.41 8.27
CA LEU A 57 4.65 20.95 6.95
C LEU A 57 3.27 20.51 6.41
N SER A 58 2.54 19.66 7.15
CA SER A 58 1.20 19.20 6.79
C SER A 58 0.20 20.30 6.40
N PRO A 59 0.21 21.53 6.98
CA PRO A 59 -0.71 22.57 6.53
C PRO A 59 -0.45 23.03 5.08
N LEU A 60 0.77 22.86 4.54
CA LEU A 60 1.06 23.15 3.12
C LEU A 60 0.45 22.11 2.18
N ALA A 61 0.31 20.85 2.62
CA ALA A 61 -0.31 19.81 1.81
C ALA A 61 -1.81 20.07 1.59
N GLY A 62 -2.48 20.75 2.53
CA GLY A 62 -3.87 21.17 2.39
C GLY A 62 -4.13 22.25 1.34
N MET A 63 -3.08 22.90 0.81
CA MET A 63 -3.20 23.85 -0.31
C MET A 63 -3.34 23.14 -1.65
N VAL A 64 -3.04 21.84 -1.73
CA VAL A 64 -3.16 21.06 -2.97
C VAL A 64 -4.64 20.76 -3.21
N PRO A 65 -5.20 21.17 -4.37
CA PRO A 65 -6.59 20.90 -4.66
C PRO A 65 -6.86 19.39 -4.79
N GLY A 66 -7.95 18.91 -4.18
CA GLY A 66 -8.28 17.48 -4.14
C GLY A 66 -8.45 16.83 -5.53
N TYR A 67 -8.79 17.61 -6.56
CA TYR A 67 -8.86 17.12 -7.93
C TYR A 67 -7.50 16.66 -8.50
N ALA A 68 -6.39 17.22 -8.01
CA ALA A 68 -5.05 16.80 -8.43
C ALA A 68 -4.70 15.39 -7.92
N ALA A 69 -5.18 15.05 -6.71
CA ALA A 69 -4.99 13.72 -6.14
C ALA A 69 -5.83 12.64 -6.84
N ALA A 70 -7.02 13.00 -7.34
CA ALA A 70 -7.91 12.06 -8.01
C ALA A 70 -7.27 11.39 -9.24
N GLY A 71 -6.54 12.16 -10.07
CA GLY A 71 -5.85 11.61 -11.24
C GLY A 71 -4.76 10.58 -10.86
N ALA A 72 -4.01 10.85 -9.79
CA ALA A 72 -3.00 9.93 -9.29
C ALA A 72 -3.63 8.64 -8.75
N LEU A 73 -4.73 8.74 -7.99
CA LEU A 73 -5.45 7.58 -7.46
C LEU A 73 -6.03 6.69 -8.56
N ILE A 74 -6.58 7.28 -9.63
CA ILE A 74 -7.08 6.52 -10.79
C ILE A 74 -5.92 5.75 -11.44
N TYR A 75 -4.78 6.39 -11.65
CA TYR A 75 -3.61 5.74 -12.25
C TYR A 75 -3.09 4.57 -11.40
N VAL A 76 -2.99 4.76 -10.08
CA VAL A 76 -2.61 3.68 -9.15
C VAL A 76 -3.64 2.54 -9.18
N GLY A 77 -4.93 2.86 -9.22
CA GLY A 77 -6.00 1.86 -9.35
C GLY A 77 -5.83 0.98 -10.59
N VAL A 78 -5.55 1.59 -11.75
CA VAL A 78 -5.28 0.87 -13.01
C VAL A 78 -4.05 -0.03 -12.88
N LEU A 79 -2.98 0.47 -12.25
CA LEU A 79 -1.78 -0.33 -11.98
C LEU A 79 -2.09 -1.53 -11.07
N MET A 80 -2.94 -1.38 -10.06
CA MET A 80 -3.34 -2.48 -9.19
C MET A 80 -4.20 -3.51 -9.94
N THR A 81 -5.12 -3.07 -10.82
CA THR A 81 -5.93 -3.98 -11.66
C THR A 81 -5.08 -4.83 -12.59
N SER A 82 -3.90 -4.36 -13.01
CA SER A 82 -2.97 -5.17 -13.81
C SER A 82 -2.56 -6.49 -13.12
N SER A 83 -2.65 -6.56 -11.79
CA SER A 83 -2.36 -7.80 -11.05
C SER A 83 -3.42 -8.88 -11.28
N LEU A 84 -4.66 -8.53 -11.65
CA LEU A 84 -5.70 -9.49 -12.03
C LEU A 84 -5.32 -10.25 -13.31
N ALA A 85 -4.51 -9.64 -14.19
CA ALA A 85 -4.03 -10.32 -15.40
C ALA A 85 -3.03 -11.46 -15.11
N ARG A 86 -2.48 -11.53 -13.89
CA ARG A 86 -1.58 -12.61 -13.46
C ARG A 86 -2.31 -13.84 -12.91
N VAL A 87 -3.64 -13.78 -12.74
CA VAL A 87 -4.45 -14.91 -12.24
C VAL A 87 -4.60 -15.96 -13.34
N ASN A 88 -4.51 -17.25 -12.98
CA ASN A 88 -4.74 -18.34 -13.94
C ASN A 88 -6.24 -18.57 -14.18
N TRP A 89 -6.77 -17.90 -15.20
CA TRP A 89 -8.18 -17.97 -15.58
C TRP A 89 -8.65 -19.35 -16.08
N GLN A 90 -7.75 -20.30 -16.30
CA GLN A 90 -8.07 -21.64 -16.75
C GLN A 90 -8.39 -22.59 -15.58
N ASP A 91 -7.93 -22.27 -14.37
CA ASP A 91 -8.24 -23.04 -13.16
C ASP A 91 -9.40 -22.39 -12.42
N LEU A 92 -10.54 -23.09 -12.35
CA LEU A 92 -11.72 -22.64 -11.59
C LEU A 92 -11.43 -22.43 -10.10
N THR A 93 -10.44 -23.14 -9.54
CA THR A 93 -10.04 -23.03 -8.13
C THR A 93 -9.39 -21.67 -7.82
N GLU A 94 -8.74 -21.04 -8.81
CA GLU A 94 -8.16 -19.70 -8.67
C GLU A 94 -9.09 -18.60 -9.23
N SER A 95 -9.78 -18.89 -10.34
CA SER A 95 -10.58 -17.90 -11.07
C SER A 95 -11.84 -17.47 -10.33
N VAL A 96 -12.54 -18.42 -9.70
CA VAL A 96 -13.78 -18.18 -8.96
C VAL A 96 -13.53 -17.27 -7.75
N PRO A 97 -12.58 -17.57 -6.83
CA PRO A 97 -12.32 -16.69 -5.69
C PRO A 97 -11.77 -15.32 -6.11
N ALA A 98 -10.94 -15.24 -7.16
CA ALA A 98 -10.43 -13.98 -7.68
C ALA A 98 -11.55 -13.08 -8.24
N PHE A 99 -12.50 -13.66 -8.99
CA PHE A 99 -13.65 -12.92 -9.51
C PHE A 99 -14.57 -12.43 -8.39
N ILE A 100 -14.90 -13.30 -7.43
CA ILE A 100 -15.76 -12.95 -6.30
C ILE A 100 -15.13 -11.81 -5.49
N THR A 101 -13.84 -11.88 -5.17
CA THR A 101 -13.15 -10.82 -4.41
C THR A 101 -13.08 -9.50 -5.18
N ALA A 102 -12.74 -9.53 -6.47
CA ALA A 102 -12.68 -8.33 -7.31
C ALA A 102 -14.03 -7.61 -7.44
N VAL A 103 -15.14 -8.36 -7.44
CA VAL A 103 -16.50 -7.81 -7.50
C VAL A 103 -16.97 -7.38 -6.11
N MET A 104 -16.72 -8.18 -5.07
CA MET A 104 -17.19 -7.89 -3.71
C MET A 104 -16.52 -6.69 -3.08
N MET A 105 -15.23 -6.42 -3.33
CA MET A 105 -14.53 -5.24 -2.75
C MET A 105 -15.24 -3.90 -3.06
N PRO A 106 -15.54 -3.54 -4.33
CA PRO A 106 -16.25 -2.30 -4.63
C PRO A 106 -17.71 -2.32 -4.17
N PHE A 107 -18.40 -3.47 -4.22
CA PHE A 107 -19.80 -3.56 -3.80
C PHE A 107 -20.00 -3.52 -2.28
N SER A 108 -19.04 -4.03 -1.51
CA SER A 108 -19.06 -4.01 -0.05
C SER A 108 -18.35 -2.79 0.56
N PHE A 109 -17.71 -1.95 -0.26
CA PHE A 109 -16.82 -0.86 0.19
C PHE A 109 -15.74 -1.32 1.19
N SER A 110 -15.36 -2.59 1.13
CA SER A 110 -14.41 -3.21 2.06
C SER A 110 -13.16 -3.61 1.27
N ILE A 111 -12.06 -2.93 1.56
CA ILE A 111 -10.72 -3.20 1.02
C ILE A 111 -9.93 -4.08 1.99
#